data_AF-A0A9D3S8Q8-F1
#
_entry.id   AF-A0A9D3S8Q8-F1
#
_cell.length_a   1.000
_cell.length_b   1.000
_cell.length_c   1.000
_cell.angle_alpha   90.00
_cell.angle_beta   90.00
_cell.angle_gamma   90.00
#
_symmetry.space_group_name_H-M   'P 1'
#
loop_
_entity.id
_entity.type
_entity.pdbx_description
1 polymer ?
#
loop_
_entity_poly.entity_id
_entity_poly.type
_entity_poly.pdbx_seq_one_letter_code
_entity_poly.pdbx_strand_id
1 'polypeptide(L)'
;MMEDVVAASDAAAEEDEVAAAQSSRDSRKLDCIICYSAYNLVERLPRKLYCGHTFCQDCLRRLDTVINEQLWIPCPQCRQNTPVPRGGAVGLDLDLAAFLGVKAEVENQRSSPQKAPLETKLSFVKQPITDQPPSAWPNMALSEPRFHTSPCCRHCRFCCWWC
;
A
#
# COMPACT_ATOMS: atom_id res chain seq x y z
N MET A 1 -44.17 45.22 -33.34
CA MET A 1 -44.42 43.76 -33.21
C MET A 1 -44.05 43.40 -31.78
N MET A 2 -45.07 43.24 -30.94
CA MET A 2 -44.99 42.71 -29.56
C MET A 2 -45.31 41.23 -29.64
N GLU A 3 -44.44 40.35 -29.17
CA GLU A 3 -44.66 38.95 -28.71
C GLU A 3 -43.36 38.56 -27.95
N ASP A 4 -43.27 37.94 -26.78
CA ASP A 4 -44.21 37.58 -25.71
C ASP A 4 -43.39 37.23 -24.45
N VAL A 5 -44.05 37.18 -23.29
CA VAL A 5 -43.48 37.00 -21.95
C VAL A 5 -43.56 35.52 -21.51
N VAL A 6 -42.65 35.15 -20.59
CA VAL A 6 -42.65 34.03 -19.61
C VAL A 6 -42.57 32.56 -20.08
N ALA A 7 -41.61 31.82 -19.52
CA ALA A 7 -41.88 30.79 -18.50
C ALA A 7 -40.57 30.15 -18.00
N ALA A 8 -40.41 30.14 -16.68
CA ALA A 8 -39.42 29.36 -15.95
C ALA A 8 -39.70 27.85 -16.06
N SER A 9 -38.66 27.03 -15.97
CA SER A 9 -38.73 25.84 -15.11
C SER A 9 -37.33 25.38 -14.70
N ASP A 10 -37.17 25.27 -13.39
CA ASP A 10 -36.15 24.56 -12.63
C ASP A 10 -35.78 23.19 -13.20
N ALA A 11 -34.49 22.86 -13.09
CA ALA A 11 -34.04 21.49 -12.82
C ALA A 11 -32.64 21.55 -12.15
N ALA A 12 -32.60 22.07 -10.92
CA ALA A 12 -31.57 21.73 -9.97
C ALA A 12 -31.92 20.37 -9.35
N ALA A 13 -31.10 19.33 -9.57
CA ALA A 13 -30.85 18.21 -8.65
C ALA A 13 -30.15 17.03 -9.37
N GLU A 14 -28.86 17.14 -9.70
CA GLU A 14 -28.05 15.97 -10.09
C GLU A 14 -26.57 16.16 -9.67
N GLU A 15 -26.28 16.58 -8.42
CA GLU A 15 -24.88 16.91 -8.02
C GLU A 15 -24.37 16.24 -6.72
N ASP A 16 -25.13 15.35 -6.06
CA ASP A 16 -24.74 14.85 -4.72
C ASP A 16 -24.23 13.38 -4.68
N GLU A 17 -24.57 12.51 -5.64
CA GLU A 17 -24.16 11.08 -5.57
C GLU A 17 -22.81 10.75 -6.24
N VAL A 18 -22.28 11.60 -7.11
CA VAL A 18 -21.02 11.34 -7.83
C VAL A 18 -19.75 11.67 -7.03
N ALA A 19 -19.85 12.52 -6.01
CA ALA A 19 -18.71 13.02 -5.24
C ALA A 19 -18.05 11.94 -4.35
N ALA A 20 -18.84 11.08 -3.70
CA ALA A 20 -18.32 10.06 -2.78
C ALA A 20 -17.56 8.93 -3.51
N ALA A 21 -18.08 8.50 -4.67
CA ALA A 21 -17.44 7.47 -5.49
C ALA A 21 -16.17 7.98 -6.19
N GLN A 22 -16.15 9.25 -6.60
CA GLN A 22 -14.98 9.90 -7.19
C GLN A 22 -13.87 10.12 -6.15
N SER A 23 -14.20 10.66 -4.98
CA SER A 23 -13.26 10.82 -3.87
C SER A 23 -12.52 9.52 -3.53
N SER A 24 -13.23 8.40 -3.40
CA SER A 24 -12.61 7.09 -3.08
C SER A 24 -11.71 6.52 -4.19
N ARG A 25 -11.98 6.85 -5.46
CA ARG A 25 -11.16 6.42 -6.60
C ARG A 25 -9.94 7.31 -6.76
N ASP A 26 -10.06 8.60 -6.46
CA ASP A 26 -8.94 9.53 -6.48
C ASP A 26 -7.98 9.29 -5.31
N SER A 27 -8.47 8.92 -4.12
CA SER A 27 -7.60 8.53 -3.00
C SER A 27 -6.72 7.31 -3.34
N ARG A 28 -7.24 6.33 -4.08
CA ARG A 28 -6.45 5.16 -4.53
C ARG A 28 -5.35 5.51 -5.54
N LYS A 29 -5.46 6.66 -6.24
CA LYS A 29 -4.38 7.16 -7.11
C LYS A 29 -3.20 7.70 -6.29
N LEU A 30 -3.41 7.95 -5.00
CA LEU A 30 -2.41 8.47 -4.07
C LEU A 30 -1.85 7.39 -3.14
N ASP A 31 -2.04 6.11 -3.48
CA ASP A 31 -1.44 4.98 -2.78
C ASP A 31 -0.24 4.42 -3.54
N CYS A 32 0.77 3.96 -2.80
CA CYS A 32 1.89 3.24 -3.39
C CYS A 32 1.55 1.76 -3.62
N ILE A 33 1.76 1.24 -4.83
CA ILE A 33 1.42 -0.15 -5.16
C ILE A 33 2.31 -1.22 -4.51
N ILE A 34 3.43 -0.83 -3.90
CA ILE A 34 4.35 -1.77 -3.23
C ILE A 34 3.88 -2.06 -1.80
N CYS A 35 3.51 -1.00 -1.07
CA CYS A 35 3.18 -1.08 0.35
C CYS A 35 1.70 -0.80 0.64
N TYR A 36 0.91 -0.51 -0.40
CA TYR A 36 -0.54 -0.25 -0.34
C TYR A 36 -0.94 0.79 0.70
N SER A 37 -0.09 1.80 0.91
CA SER A 37 -0.39 2.89 1.83
C SER A 37 -0.21 4.23 1.15
N ALA A 38 -0.99 5.21 1.61
CA ALA A 38 -1.04 6.56 1.07
C ALA A 38 0.34 7.21 1.09
N TYR A 39 0.60 8.00 0.04
CA TYR A 39 1.72 8.93 0.02
C TYR A 39 1.57 9.98 1.11
N ASN A 40 2.70 10.48 1.62
CA ASN A 40 2.72 11.57 2.58
C ASN A 40 3.85 12.56 2.25
N LEU A 41 3.81 13.73 2.89
CA LEU A 41 4.74 14.83 2.61
C LEU A 41 6.08 14.71 3.36
N VAL A 42 6.37 13.56 3.99
CA VAL A 42 7.54 13.38 4.86
C VAL A 42 8.42 12.22 4.38
N GLU A 43 7.99 10.99 4.57
CA GLU A 43 8.78 9.77 4.37
C GLU A 43 8.30 8.96 3.15
N ARG A 44 7.01 9.07 2.81
CA ARG A 44 6.36 8.42 1.66
C ARG A 44 6.06 9.40 0.54
N LEU A 45 7.04 10.24 0.23
CA LEU A 45 6.97 11.13 -0.93
C LEU A 45 6.85 10.29 -2.22
N PRO A 46 5.95 10.66 -3.16
CA PRO A 46 5.80 9.97 -4.43
C PRO A 46 6.96 10.32 -5.35
N ARG A 47 7.82 9.35 -5.63
CA ARG A 47 9.04 9.51 -6.44
C ARG A 47 8.96 8.73 -7.73
N LYS A 48 9.40 9.37 -8.81
CA LYS A 48 9.35 8.87 -10.17
C LYS A 48 10.68 8.22 -10.55
N LEU A 49 10.59 7.01 -11.08
CA LEU A 49 11.72 6.33 -11.73
C LEU A 49 11.92 6.86 -13.15
N TYR A 50 13.07 6.55 -13.77
CA TYR A 50 13.39 7.02 -15.13
C TYR A 50 12.34 6.62 -16.18
N CYS A 51 11.70 5.47 -15.98
CA CYS A 51 10.61 4.99 -16.83
C CYS A 51 9.25 5.71 -16.64
N GLY A 52 9.15 6.65 -15.70
CA GLY A 52 7.94 7.42 -15.42
C GLY A 52 7.01 6.83 -14.34
N HIS A 53 7.26 5.60 -13.88
CA HIS A 53 6.47 4.97 -12.82
C HIS A 53 6.80 5.56 -11.43
N THR A 54 5.77 5.67 -10.59
CA THR A 54 5.83 6.37 -9.30
C THR A 54 5.64 5.41 -8.12
N PHE A 55 6.49 5.55 -7.10
CA PHE A 55 6.44 4.75 -5.88
C PHE A 55 6.81 5.58 -4.64
N CYS A 56 6.55 5.04 -3.45
CA CYS A 56 6.88 5.74 -2.22
C CYS A 56 8.40 5.77 -2.00
N GLN A 57 8.94 6.90 -1.53
CA GLN A 57 10.37 7.04 -1.24
C GLN A 57 10.91 5.91 -0.36
N ASP A 58 10.22 5.54 0.72
CA ASP A 58 10.65 4.45 1.61
C ASP A 58 10.70 3.09 0.92
N CYS A 59 9.82 2.87 -0.06
CA CYS A 59 9.77 1.67 -0.86
C CYS A 59 10.99 1.62 -1.80
N LEU A 60 11.27 2.73 -2.48
CA LEU A 60 12.42 2.85 -3.38
C LEU A 60 13.75 2.70 -2.67
N ARG A 61 13.87 3.18 -1.42
CA ARG A 61 15.08 2.99 -0.59
C ARG A 61 15.39 1.52 -0.30
N ARG A 62 14.40 0.62 -0.38
CA ARG A 62 14.56 -0.82 -0.11
C ARG A 62 14.78 -1.65 -1.38
N LEU A 63 14.66 -1.02 -2.54
CA LEU A 63 14.74 -1.68 -3.85
C LEU A 63 16.09 -1.43 -4.54
N ASP A 64 16.99 -0.67 -3.93
CA ASP A 64 18.30 -0.42 -4.53
C ASP A 64 19.16 -1.70 -4.55
N THR A 65 19.94 -1.80 -5.61
CA THR A 65 20.80 -2.94 -5.91
C THR A 65 22.13 -2.42 -6.45
N VAL A 66 23.23 -3.10 -6.14
CA VAL A 66 24.56 -2.74 -6.65
C VAL A 66 24.84 -3.55 -7.92
N ILE A 67 25.12 -2.87 -9.02
CA ILE A 67 25.51 -3.48 -10.30
C ILE A 67 26.70 -2.68 -10.85
N ASN A 68 27.83 -3.35 -11.10
CA ASN A 68 29.07 -2.73 -11.56
C ASN A 68 29.49 -1.53 -10.70
N GLU A 69 29.50 -1.71 -9.38
CA GLU A 69 29.90 -0.68 -8.39
C GLU A 69 28.99 0.58 -8.37
N GLN A 70 27.86 0.56 -9.08
CA GLN A 70 26.85 1.62 -9.12
C GLN A 70 25.54 1.11 -8.51
N LEU A 71 24.82 2.00 -7.81
CA LEU A 71 23.49 1.72 -7.29
C LEU A 71 22.41 1.93 -8.35
N TRP A 72 21.47 0.99 -8.43
CA TRP A 72 20.34 0.96 -9.36
C TRP A 72 19.05 0.55 -8.65
N ILE A 73 17.92 1.13 -9.06
CA ILE A 73 16.59 0.67 -8.65
C ILE A 73 15.87 0.09 -9.88
N PRO A 74 15.57 -1.22 -9.90
CA PRO A 74 14.73 -1.81 -10.93
C PRO A 74 13.26 -1.45 -10.68
N CYS A 75 12.56 -1.00 -11.71
CA CYS A 75 11.14 -0.68 -11.62
C CYS A 75 10.30 -1.96 -11.40
N PRO A 76 9.46 -2.04 -10.35
CA PRO A 76 8.58 -3.19 -10.13
C PRO A 76 7.53 -3.43 -11.24
N GLN A 77 7.20 -2.40 -12.02
CA GLN A 77 6.18 -2.48 -13.07
C GLN A 77 6.75 -2.89 -14.43
N CYS A 78 7.89 -2.31 -14.84
CA CYS A 78 8.44 -2.51 -16.19
C CYS A 78 9.89 -3.02 -16.22
N ARG A 79 10.50 -3.27 -15.06
CA ARG A 79 11.87 -3.79 -14.90
C ARG A 79 12.98 -2.91 -15.48
N GLN A 80 12.67 -1.68 -15.91
CA GLN A 80 13.68 -0.70 -16.31
C GLN A 80 14.48 -0.24 -15.10
N ASN A 81 15.80 -0.16 -15.26
CA ASN A 81 16.70 0.27 -14.19
C ASN A 81 16.82 1.78 -14.17
N THR A 82 16.73 2.37 -12.97
CA THR A 82 16.97 3.78 -12.73
C THR A 82 18.28 3.93 -11.94
N PRO A 83 19.27 4.69 -12.43
CA PRO A 83 20.49 4.95 -11.68
C PRO A 83 20.17 5.75 -10.42
N VAL A 84 20.72 5.33 -9.28
CA VAL A 84 20.49 6.00 -8.01
C VAL A 84 21.48 7.18 -7.87
N PRO A 85 21.00 8.42 -7.63
CA PRO A 85 21.89 9.56 -7.43
C PRO A 85 22.63 9.49 -6.08
N ARG A 86 23.64 10.35 -5.88
CA ARG A 86 24.47 10.37 -4.66
C ARG A 86 23.68 10.55 -3.35
N GLY A 87 22.44 11.04 -3.41
CA GLY A 87 21.52 11.17 -2.26
C GLY A 87 20.58 9.97 -2.06
N GLY A 88 20.82 8.84 -2.72
CA GLY A 88 19.93 7.68 -2.66
C GLY A 88 18.59 7.92 -3.35
N ALA A 89 17.56 7.17 -2.96
CA ALA A 89 16.20 7.35 -3.48
C ALA A 89 15.65 8.77 -3.24
N VAL A 90 16.16 9.52 -2.25
CA VAL A 90 15.74 10.91 -1.96
C VAL A 90 16.12 11.88 -3.08
N GLY A 91 17.11 11.55 -3.91
CA GLY A 91 17.52 12.37 -5.04
C GLY A 91 16.74 12.12 -6.33
N LEU A 92 15.79 11.17 -6.36
CA LEU A 92 14.93 10.93 -7.52
C LEU A 92 13.85 12.00 -7.62
N ASP A 93 13.40 12.29 -8.84
CA ASP A 93 12.36 13.28 -9.08
C ASP A 93 11.07 12.95 -8.34
N LEU A 94 10.39 13.99 -7.83
CA LEU A 94 9.04 13.85 -7.31
C LEU A 94 8.04 13.75 -8.46
N ASP A 95 7.05 12.88 -8.31
CA ASP A 95 5.88 12.95 -9.17
C ASP A 95 4.99 14.10 -8.72
N LEU A 96 5.17 15.26 -9.36
CA LEU A 96 4.55 16.51 -8.94
C LEU A 96 3.02 16.43 -8.90
N ALA A 97 2.39 15.69 -9.83
CA ALA A 97 0.94 15.52 -9.85
C ALA A 97 0.45 14.78 -8.59
N ALA A 98 1.08 13.67 -8.25
CA ALA A 98 0.76 12.92 -7.03
C ALA A 98 1.08 13.73 -5.77
N PHE A 99 2.23 14.42 -5.73
CA PHE A 99 2.62 15.25 -4.59
C PHE A 99 1.63 16.39 -4.33
N LEU A 100 1.19 17.10 -5.38
CA LEU A 100 0.18 18.15 -5.26
C LEU A 100 -1.19 17.59 -4.86
N GLY A 101 -1.55 16.39 -5.36
CA GLY A 101 -2.75 15.67 -4.93
C GLY A 101 -2.73 15.38 -3.43
N VAL A 102 -1.63 14.83 -2.90
CA VAL A 102 -1.44 14.60 -1.46
C VAL A 102 -1.54 15.90 -0.67
N LYS A 103 -0.92 16.97 -1.16
CA LYS A 103 -0.96 18.28 -0.49
C LYS A 103 -2.40 18.81 -0.39
N ALA A 104 -3.16 18.73 -1.48
CA ALA A 104 -4.56 19.15 -1.51
C ALA A 104 -5.44 18.31 -0.56
N GLU A 105 -5.21 17.00 -0.48
CA GLU A 105 -5.96 16.12 0.44
C GLU A 105 -5.66 16.46 1.91
N VAL A 106 -4.39 16.72 2.26
CA VAL A 106 -3.99 17.18 3.61
C VAL A 106 -4.61 18.53 3.97
N GLU A 107 -4.66 19.48 3.02
CA GLU A 107 -5.29 20.78 3.22
C GLU A 107 -6.81 20.64 3.42
N ASN A 108 -7.49 19.82 2.60
CA ASN A 108 -8.92 19.56 2.74
C ASN A 108 -9.27 18.92 4.09
N GLN A 109 -8.45 17.99 4.57
CA GLN A 109 -8.61 17.37 5.89
C GLN A 109 -8.44 18.39 7.04
N ARG A 110 -7.68 19.48 6.86
CA ARG A 110 -7.60 20.56 7.86
C ARG A 110 -8.83 21.45 7.86
N SER A 111 -9.48 21.61 6.70
CA SER A 111 -10.68 22.43 6.54
C SER A 111 -11.96 21.74 7.02
N SER A 112 -12.00 20.42 7.02
CA SER A 112 -13.07 19.63 7.64
C SER A 112 -12.63 19.13 9.02
N PRO A 113 -13.12 19.70 10.14
CA PRO A 113 -12.98 19.04 11.43
C PRO A 113 -13.90 17.81 11.45
N GLN A 114 -13.47 16.70 10.85
CA GLN A 114 -14.18 15.44 10.97
C GLN A 114 -13.87 14.77 12.30
N LYS A 115 -14.98 14.54 13.01
CA LYS A 115 -15.16 13.78 14.26
C LYS A 115 -14.16 12.63 14.37
N ALA A 116 -13.51 12.58 15.53
CA ALA A 116 -12.70 11.45 15.97
C ALA A 116 -13.39 10.10 15.67
N PRO A 117 -12.64 9.07 15.27
CA PRO A 117 -13.15 7.71 15.26
C PRO A 117 -13.75 7.39 16.63
N LEU A 118 -15.03 7.03 16.62
CA LEU A 118 -15.71 6.47 17.77
C LEU A 118 -14.93 5.20 18.16
N GLU A 119 -14.15 5.32 19.23
CA GLU A 119 -13.59 4.22 20.00
C GLU A 119 -14.71 3.19 20.23
N THR A 120 -14.76 2.18 19.36
CA THR A 120 -15.57 1.00 19.62
C THR A 120 -14.80 0.27 20.71
N LYS A 121 -15.12 0.64 21.96
CA LYS A 121 -14.73 -0.08 23.16
C LYS A 121 -15.10 -1.53 22.94
N LEU A 122 -14.12 -2.35 22.61
CA LEU A 122 -14.23 -3.79 22.66
C LEU A 122 -14.37 -4.15 24.15
N SER A 123 -15.59 -4.09 24.65
CA SER A 123 -15.98 -4.63 25.94
C SER A 123 -15.99 -6.15 25.81
N PHE A 124 -14.80 -6.74 25.72
CA PHE A 124 -14.64 -8.17 25.87
C PHE A 124 -14.84 -8.49 27.35
N VAL A 125 -16.10 -8.80 27.69
CA VAL A 125 -16.52 -9.36 28.96
C VAL A 125 -15.63 -10.58 29.25
N LYS A 126 -14.86 -10.49 30.33
CA LYS A 126 -14.11 -11.61 30.89
C LYS A 126 -15.14 -12.58 31.48
N GLN A 127 -15.36 -13.74 30.87
CA GLN A 127 -16.06 -14.85 31.51
C GLN A 127 -15.05 -15.74 32.27
N PRO A 128 -15.37 -16.20 33.50
CA PRO A 128 -14.51 -17.11 34.26
C PRO A 128 -14.86 -18.59 34.04
N ILE A 129 -13.79 -19.38 33.85
CA ILE A 129 -13.49 -20.71 34.43
C ILE A 129 -14.57 -21.82 34.34
N THR A 130 -14.26 -22.92 33.65
CA THR A 130 -14.36 -24.27 34.22
C THR A 130 -13.45 -25.26 33.48
N ASP A 131 -13.00 -26.26 34.21
CA ASP A 131 -11.78 -27.04 34.10
C ASP A 131 -11.57 -27.94 32.87
N GLN A 132 -10.30 -28.33 32.74
CA GLN A 132 -9.76 -29.31 31.81
C GLN A 132 -10.19 -30.75 32.18
N PRO A 133 -10.74 -31.56 31.25
CA PRO A 133 -10.87 -33.00 31.48
C PRO A 133 -9.54 -33.74 31.20
N PRO A 134 -9.23 -34.79 31.97
CA PRO A 134 -7.97 -35.53 31.88
C PRO A 134 -7.87 -36.35 30.59
N SER A 135 -6.65 -36.40 30.07
CA SER A 135 -6.17 -37.21 28.95
C SER A 135 -6.65 -38.68 29.00
N ALA A 136 -7.24 -39.16 27.91
CA ALA A 136 -7.48 -40.60 27.69
C ALA A 136 -7.65 -40.94 26.20
N TRP A 137 -6.63 -40.66 25.37
CA TRP A 137 -6.56 -41.25 24.02
C TRP A 137 -5.29 -42.10 23.94
N PRO A 138 -5.40 -43.44 24.12
CA PRO A 138 -4.28 -44.34 23.98
C PRO A 138 -3.96 -44.56 22.49
N ASN A 139 -2.68 -44.42 22.15
CA ASN A 139 -1.99 -45.05 21.02
C ASN A 139 -2.83 -45.29 19.75
N MET A 140 -2.91 -44.27 18.89
CA MET A 140 -3.04 -44.52 17.46
C MET A 140 -1.96 -43.74 16.72
N ALA A 141 -1.17 -44.51 15.98
CA ALA A 141 0.02 -44.13 15.25
C ALA A 141 -0.20 -42.84 14.44
N LEU A 142 0.54 -41.81 14.82
CA LEU A 142 0.70 -40.62 13.99
C LEU A 142 1.56 -41.05 12.80
N SER A 143 0.93 -41.23 11.65
CA SER A 143 1.63 -41.34 10.37
C SER A 143 2.46 -40.08 10.19
N GLU A 144 3.77 -40.27 10.36
CA GLU A 144 4.80 -39.26 10.19
C GLU A 144 4.63 -38.54 8.84
N PRO A 145 4.73 -37.19 8.77
CA PRO A 145 4.83 -36.50 7.51
C PRO A 145 6.13 -36.96 6.84
N ARG A 146 6.01 -37.79 5.81
CA ARG A 146 7.17 -38.18 4.99
C ARG A 146 7.66 -36.98 4.21
N PHE A 147 8.62 -36.27 4.77
CA PHE A 147 9.52 -35.43 3.98
C PHE A 147 10.34 -36.37 3.09
N HIS A 148 10.01 -36.40 1.79
CA HIS A 148 10.86 -37.04 0.78
C HIS A 148 12.19 -36.29 0.74
N THR A 149 13.16 -36.82 1.49
CA THR A 149 14.55 -36.37 1.50
C THR A 149 15.29 -37.12 0.39
N SER A 150 15.52 -36.43 -0.72
CA SER A 150 16.41 -36.92 -1.78
C SER A 150 17.85 -37.09 -1.26
N PRO A 151 18.66 -38.03 -1.76
CA PRO A 151 19.80 -38.58 -1.01
C PRO A 151 21.09 -37.73 -0.96
N CYS A 152 21.08 -36.45 -1.33
CA CYS A 152 22.33 -35.73 -1.60
C CYS A 152 22.96 -34.95 -0.44
N CYS A 153 22.42 -34.95 0.78
CA CYS A 153 22.85 -33.98 1.81
C CYS A 153 23.29 -34.57 3.15
N ARG A 154 24.37 -35.37 3.18
CA ARG A 154 25.07 -35.67 4.44
C ARG A 154 26.52 -35.20 4.54
N HIS A 155 27.04 -34.39 3.62
CA HIS A 155 28.38 -33.82 3.84
C HIS A 155 28.76 -32.48 3.21
N CYS A 156 27.83 -31.68 2.64
CA CYS A 156 28.22 -30.40 2.06
C CYS A 156 27.39 -29.25 2.65
N ARG A 157 28.04 -28.38 3.45
CA ARG A 157 27.42 -27.23 4.12
C ARG A 157 27.31 -25.98 3.22
N PHE A 158 27.49 -26.11 1.90
CA PHE A 158 27.62 -24.96 0.98
C PHE A 158 26.78 -25.01 -0.32
N CYS A 159 25.87 -25.96 -0.52
CA CYS A 159 25.13 -26.09 -1.80
C CYS A 159 23.69 -25.52 -1.84
N CYS A 160 23.25 -24.70 -0.87
CA CYS A 160 21.87 -24.18 -0.88
C CYS A 160 21.68 -22.84 -1.61
N TRP A 161 22.64 -22.37 -2.41
CA TRP A 161 22.55 -21.07 -3.12
C TRP A 161 22.49 -21.21 -4.65
N TRP A 162 21.91 -22.29 -5.16
CA TRP A 162 21.45 -22.30 -6.56
C TRP A 162 20.35 -23.35 -6.78
N CYS A 163 19.11 -22.97 -6.51
CA CYS A 163 17.87 -23.48 -7.12
C CYS A 163 16.80 -22.40 -6.97
#